data_AF-A0A7W0YJ03-F1
#
_entry.id   AF-A0A7W0YJ03-F1
#
_cell.length_a   1.000
_cell.length_b   1.000
_cell.length_c   1.000
_cell.angle_alpha   90.00
_cell.angle_beta   90.00
_cell.angle_gamma   90.00
#
_symmetry.space_group_name_H-M   'P 1'
#
loop_
_entity.id
_entity.type
_entity.pdbx_description
1 polymer ?
#
loop_
_entity_poly.entity_id
_entity_poly.type
_entity_poly.pdbx_seq_one_letter_code
_entity_poly.pdbx_strand_id
1 'polypeptide(L)'
;MRRSSCGGILAFALLAGVAGTSSAQETFTPVFSAPYRAFQNHEFGASISDPEFASFALEGFYRYGRGSNDFGLRAGFADAEIGDAIILVGGNFRTQVLRYSESFPLDGALTLGLGGAFGEGDDIFAIPVGISLGRRFDLEGSNTTFVPFVHPVIVPTFGGGDDDVNFALGLGVNVNFSERWA
;
A
#
# COMPACT_ATOMS: atom_id res chain seq x y z
N MET A 1 -27.25 25.15 17.36
CA MET A 1 -26.14 24.18 17.21
C MET A 1 -25.72 24.17 15.74
N ARG A 2 -24.66 24.89 15.38
CA ARG A 2 -24.12 24.95 14.01
C ARG A 2 -22.89 24.03 13.96
N ARG A 3 -22.98 22.91 13.24
CA ARG A 3 -21.86 21.99 13.02
C ARG A 3 -20.97 22.59 11.91
N SER A 4 -19.73 22.94 12.24
CA SER A 4 -18.77 23.52 11.29
C SER A 4 -18.29 22.45 10.30
N SER A 5 -18.75 22.52 9.06
CA SER A 5 -18.31 21.70 7.93
C SER A 5 -16.91 22.09 7.39
N CYS A 6 -16.26 23.10 7.99
CA CYS A 6 -14.99 23.64 7.48
C CYS A 6 -13.77 22.71 7.69
N GLY A 7 -13.85 21.74 8.62
CA GLY A 7 -12.73 20.83 8.89
C GLY A 7 -12.44 19.84 7.76
N GLY A 8 -13.49 19.37 7.07
CA GLY A 8 -13.35 18.38 5.98
C GLY A 8 -12.76 18.97 4.70
N ILE A 9 -13.06 20.25 4.42
CA ILE A 9 -12.59 20.94 3.21
C ILE A 9 -11.09 21.25 3.28
N LEU A 10 -10.58 21.57 4.47
CA LEU A 10 -9.15 21.83 4.66
C LEU A 10 -8.30 20.56 4.48
N ALA A 11 -8.79 19.40 4.91
CA ALA A 11 -8.08 18.12 4.72
C ALA A 11 -7.98 17.73 3.24
N PHE A 12 -9.03 17.99 2.44
CA PHE A 12 -9.01 17.77 0.99
C PHE A 12 -8.10 18.75 0.24
N ALA A 13 -8.05 20.02 0.67
CA ALA A 13 -7.21 21.03 0.02
C ALA A 13 -5.70 20.79 0.23
N LEU A 14 -5.31 20.21 1.37
CA LEU A 14 -3.91 19.83 1.63
C LEU A 14 -3.45 18.61 0.81
N LEU A 15 -4.37 17.72 0.42
CA LEU A 15 -4.07 16.55 -0.42
C LEU A 15 -3.85 16.91 -1.91
N ALA A 16 -4.42 18.03 -2.38
CA ALA A 16 -4.30 18.46 -3.78
C ALA A 16 -2.96 19.12 -4.13
N GLY A 17 -2.11 19.41 -3.14
CA GLY A 17 -0.87 20.18 -3.32
C GLY A 17 0.39 19.37 -3.65
N VAL A 18 0.33 18.03 -3.68
CA VAL A 18 1.49 17.15 -3.90
C VAL A 18 1.35 16.40 -5.22
N ALA A 19 1.17 17.13 -6.31
CA ALA A 19 1.29 16.59 -7.67
C ALA A 19 2.74 16.76 -8.16
N GLY A 20 3.68 16.08 -7.49
CA GLY A 20 4.97 15.76 -8.10
C GLY A 20 4.81 14.52 -8.95
N THR A 21 5.52 14.43 -10.08
CA THR A 21 5.63 13.21 -10.86
C THR A 21 6.15 12.09 -9.95
N SER A 22 5.24 11.21 -9.50
CA SER A 22 5.54 10.09 -8.60
C SER A 22 5.89 8.88 -9.46
N SER A 23 7.15 8.76 -9.84
CA SER A 23 7.79 7.63 -10.54
C SER A 23 7.99 6.42 -9.62
N ALA A 24 6.95 5.98 -8.93
CA ALA A 24 7.02 4.84 -8.02
C ALA A 24 5.74 3.99 -8.13
N GLN A 25 5.49 3.48 -9.32
CA GLN A 25 4.39 2.56 -9.58
C GLN A 25 4.70 1.20 -8.94
N GLU A 26 4.07 0.95 -7.79
CA GLU A 26 3.59 -0.31 -7.17
C GLU A 26 4.51 -1.53 -7.01
N THR A 27 5.43 -1.78 -7.92
CA THR A 27 6.28 -2.95 -7.85
C THR A 27 7.25 -2.79 -6.69
N PHE A 28 7.35 -3.84 -5.88
CA PHE A 28 8.08 -3.88 -4.60
C PHE A 28 7.50 -3.10 -3.42
N THR A 29 6.50 -2.22 -3.57
CA THR A 29 5.89 -1.54 -2.40
C THR A 29 4.89 -2.45 -1.68
N PRO A 30 4.74 -2.36 -0.33
CA PRO A 30 3.69 -3.09 0.37
C PRO A 30 2.34 -2.51 -0.07
N VAL A 31 1.76 -3.11 -1.13
CA VAL A 31 0.48 -2.78 -1.76
C VAL A 31 -0.46 -2.13 -0.76
N PHE A 32 -0.74 -0.85 -1.00
CA PHE A 32 -1.75 0.01 -0.38
C PHE A 32 -2.42 -0.60 0.84
N SER A 33 -1.66 -0.72 1.92
CA SER A 33 -2.15 -1.39 3.11
C SER A 33 -2.82 -0.33 3.96
N ALA A 34 -4.15 -0.34 4.02
CA ALA A 34 -4.86 0.50 4.97
C ALA A 34 -4.32 0.26 6.41
N PRO A 35 -4.51 1.22 7.33
CA PRO A 35 -3.98 1.11 8.70
C PRO A 35 -4.51 -0.10 9.48
N TYR A 36 -5.55 -0.74 8.97
CA TYR A 36 -6.22 -1.88 9.56
C TYR A 36 -6.20 -3.08 8.60
N ARG A 37 -6.29 -4.25 9.20
CA ARG A 37 -6.45 -5.53 8.55
C ARG A 37 -7.88 -5.73 8.06
N ALA A 38 -8.04 -6.15 6.80
CA ALA A 38 -9.34 -6.50 6.24
C ALA A 38 -9.85 -7.87 6.74
N PHE A 39 -8.97 -8.88 6.82
CA PHE A 39 -9.32 -10.26 7.19
C PHE A 39 -8.67 -10.70 8.48
N GLN A 40 -9.42 -11.34 9.39
CA GLN A 40 -8.95 -11.62 10.76
C GLN A 40 -7.61 -12.36 10.84
N ASN A 41 -7.38 -13.35 9.98
CA ASN A 41 -6.21 -14.24 10.08
C ASN A 41 -5.42 -14.36 8.78
N HIS A 42 -6.09 -14.54 7.65
CA HIS A 42 -5.46 -14.83 6.37
C HIS A 42 -6.10 -14.02 5.26
N GLU A 43 -5.28 -13.56 4.33
CA GLU A 43 -5.69 -12.78 3.17
C GLU A 43 -4.92 -13.26 1.95
N PHE A 44 -5.63 -13.39 0.84
CA PHE A 44 -5.05 -13.63 -0.47
C PHE A 44 -5.56 -12.56 -1.41
N GLY A 45 -4.72 -12.14 -2.33
CA GLY A 45 -5.13 -11.21 -3.37
C GLY A 45 -4.09 -11.11 -4.46
N ALA A 46 -4.38 -10.25 -5.43
CA ALA A 46 -3.47 -9.93 -6.49
C ALA A 46 -3.51 -8.43 -6.79
N SER A 47 -2.42 -7.91 -7.32
CA SER A 47 -2.28 -6.55 -7.81
C SER A 47 -1.77 -6.57 -9.24
N ILE A 48 -2.25 -5.62 -10.03
CA ILE A 48 -1.75 -5.33 -11.37
C ILE A 48 -1.12 -3.94 -11.30
N SER A 49 0.07 -3.79 -11.88
CA SER A 49 0.82 -2.54 -11.94
C SER A 49 1.47 -2.34 -13.30
N ASP A 50 1.99 -1.14 -13.52
CA ASP A 50 2.70 -0.71 -14.73
C ASP A 50 3.96 0.02 -14.25
N PRO A 51 5.05 -0.70 -13.91
CA PRO A 51 6.27 -0.08 -13.37
C PRO A 51 7.19 0.46 -14.47
N GLU A 52 8.07 1.40 -14.14
CA GLU A 52 8.94 2.05 -15.15
C GLU A 52 9.88 1.11 -15.94
N PHE A 53 10.10 -0.11 -15.45
CA PHE A 53 10.95 -1.11 -16.08
C PHE A 53 10.17 -2.21 -16.85
N ALA A 54 8.84 -2.18 -16.83
CA ALA A 54 8.01 -3.20 -17.48
C ALA A 54 6.63 -2.67 -17.88
N SER A 55 6.11 -3.14 -19.01
CA SER A 55 4.83 -2.69 -19.57
C SER A 55 3.60 -3.08 -18.73
N PHE A 56 3.72 -4.17 -17.96
CA PHE A 56 2.79 -4.51 -16.89
C PHE A 56 3.45 -5.47 -15.91
N ALA A 57 2.93 -5.52 -14.68
CA ALA A 57 3.27 -6.53 -13.69
C ALA A 57 2.01 -7.09 -13.04
N LEU A 58 2.04 -8.39 -12.74
CA LEU A 58 1.01 -9.10 -12.00
C LEU A 58 1.65 -9.79 -10.80
N GLU A 59 1.18 -9.46 -9.61
CA GLU A 59 1.69 -10.03 -8.37
C GLU A 59 0.55 -10.60 -7.52
N GLY A 60 0.68 -11.86 -7.14
CA GLY A 60 -0.13 -12.47 -6.10
C GLY A 60 0.49 -12.21 -4.73
N PHE A 61 -0.35 -12.10 -3.71
CA PHE A 61 0.11 -12.00 -2.33
C PHE A 61 -0.70 -12.89 -1.40
N TYR A 62 -0.03 -13.34 -0.34
CA TYR A 62 -0.61 -13.96 0.83
C TYR A 62 -0.20 -13.17 2.06
N ARG A 63 -1.15 -12.88 2.96
CA ARG A 63 -0.86 -12.28 4.25
C ARG A 63 -1.42 -13.14 5.37
N TYR A 64 -0.62 -13.28 6.42
CA TYR A 64 -1.00 -13.87 7.69
C TYR A 64 -0.91 -12.83 8.79
N GLY A 65 -1.92 -12.84 9.64
CA GLY A 65 -2.10 -11.87 10.67
C GLY A 65 -2.05 -12.42 12.09
N ARG A 66 -1.27 -11.79 12.97
CA ARG A 66 -1.20 -12.15 14.40
C ARG A 66 -1.14 -10.91 15.31
N GLY A 67 -2.18 -10.72 16.13
CA GLY A 67 -2.29 -9.53 16.99
C GLY A 67 -2.36 -8.25 16.15
N SER A 68 -1.52 -7.27 16.47
CA SER A 68 -1.39 -6.01 15.70
C SER A 68 -0.50 -6.12 14.47
N ASN A 69 0.10 -7.29 14.23
CA ASN A 69 1.12 -7.49 13.20
C ASN A 69 0.57 -8.32 12.04
N ASP A 70 0.91 -7.93 10.82
CA ASP A 70 0.66 -8.65 9.59
C ASP A 70 1.99 -8.95 8.91
N PHE A 71 2.10 -10.16 8.38
CA PHE A 71 3.22 -10.64 7.60
C PHE A 71 2.69 -11.06 6.24
N GLY A 72 3.39 -10.76 5.18
CA GLY A 72 2.99 -11.17 3.86
C GLY A 72 4.15 -11.59 2.98
N LEU A 73 3.80 -12.41 2.00
CA LEU A 73 4.65 -12.86 0.92
C LEU A 73 3.99 -12.44 -0.38
N ARG A 74 4.81 -12.07 -1.36
CA ARG A 74 4.39 -11.70 -2.71
C ARG A 74 5.25 -12.43 -3.73
N ALA A 75 4.62 -12.82 -4.83
CA ALA A 75 5.31 -13.38 -5.97
C ALA A 75 4.52 -13.03 -7.23
N GLY A 76 5.22 -12.84 -8.34
CA GLY A 76 4.61 -12.43 -9.59
C GLY A 76 5.60 -12.39 -10.74
N PHE A 77 5.16 -11.78 -11.82
CA PHE A 77 5.99 -11.53 -12.98
C PHE A 77 5.66 -10.16 -13.58
N ALA A 78 6.62 -9.59 -14.29
CA ALA A 78 6.46 -8.39 -15.09
C ALA A 78 6.88 -8.67 -16.53
N ASP A 79 6.14 -8.08 -17.47
CA ASP A 79 6.44 -8.15 -18.89
C ASP A 79 7.41 -7.04 -19.27
N ALA A 80 8.69 -7.42 -19.35
CA ALA A 80 9.77 -6.50 -19.67
C ALA A 80 9.49 -5.81 -21.00
N GLU A 81 9.75 -4.49 -21.08
CA GLU A 81 9.57 -3.77 -22.34
C GLU A 81 10.51 -4.28 -23.45
N ILE A 82 11.65 -4.86 -23.05
CA ILE A 82 12.65 -5.48 -23.92
C ILE A 82 13.19 -6.72 -23.18
N GLY A 83 13.07 -7.91 -23.79
CA GLY A 83 13.64 -9.16 -23.26
C GLY A 83 12.61 -10.15 -22.71
N ASP A 84 13.09 -11.12 -21.91
CA ASP A 84 12.27 -12.12 -21.22
C ASP A 84 11.56 -11.57 -19.97
N ALA A 85 10.50 -12.27 -19.54
CA ALA A 85 9.71 -11.90 -18.37
C ALA A 85 10.55 -11.81 -17.08
N ILE A 86 10.31 -10.77 -16.28
CA ILE A 86 10.97 -10.52 -15.00
C ILE A 86 10.17 -11.22 -13.90
N ILE A 87 10.84 -11.98 -13.04
CA ILE A 87 10.26 -12.59 -11.86
C ILE A 87 10.31 -11.60 -10.69
N LEU A 88 9.19 -11.47 -10.01
CA LEU A 88 9.03 -10.61 -8.84
C LEU A 88 8.81 -11.47 -7.60
N VAL A 89 9.59 -11.23 -6.55
CA VAL A 89 9.36 -11.86 -5.24
C VAL A 89 9.57 -10.86 -4.11
N GLY A 90 8.92 -11.09 -2.98
CA GLY A 90 9.15 -10.27 -1.81
C GLY A 90 8.36 -10.68 -0.58
N GLY A 91 8.55 -9.89 0.46
CA GLY A 91 7.78 -9.97 1.69
C GLY A 91 7.41 -8.58 2.20
N ASN A 92 6.36 -8.52 3.01
CA ASN A 92 5.99 -7.30 3.70
C ASN A 92 5.59 -7.58 5.15
N PHE A 93 5.66 -6.52 5.94
CA PHE A 93 5.27 -6.46 7.31
C PHE A 93 4.48 -5.19 7.54
N ARG A 94 3.37 -5.30 8.28
CA ARG A 94 2.61 -4.16 8.77
C ARG A 94 2.37 -4.31 10.25
N THR A 95 2.45 -3.21 11.00
CA THR A 95 2.04 -3.18 12.40
C THR A 95 1.28 -1.92 12.72
N GLN A 96 0.14 -2.05 13.42
CA GLN A 96 -0.64 -0.90 13.84
C GLN A 96 0.10 -0.18 14.98
N VAL A 97 0.53 1.06 14.72
CA VAL A 97 1.31 1.89 15.64
C VAL A 97 0.50 3.03 16.25
N LEU A 98 -0.56 3.47 15.56
CA LEU A 98 -1.46 4.51 16.03
C LEU A 98 -2.89 3.99 15.98
N ARG A 99 -3.63 4.27 17.06
CA ARG A 99 -5.06 4.06 17.15
C ARG A 99 -5.73 5.41 17.29
N TYR A 100 -6.91 5.52 16.68
CA TYR A 100 -7.79 6.66 16.88
C TYR A 100 -7.89 7.05 18.36
N SER A 101 -7.74 8.35 18.63
CA SER A 101 -7.97 8.98 19.93
C SER A 101 -8.64 10.34 19.76
N GLU A 102 -9.17 10.92 20.83
CA GLU A 102 -9.73 12.28 20.78
C GLU A 102 -8.70 13.32 20.33
N SER A 103 -7.42 13.11 20.64
CA SER A 103 -6.30 13.96 20.23
C SER A 103 -5.77 13.68 18.83
N PHE A 104 -5.97 12.47 18.28
CA PHE A 104 -5.47 12.08 16.97
C PHE A 104 -6.51 11.27 16.20
N PRO A 105 -7.19 11.88 15.20
CA PRO A 105 -8.42 11.34 14.63
C PRO A 105 -8.20 10.26 13.56
N LEU A 106 -7.00 9.69 13.45
CA LEU A 106 -6.61 8.71 12.44
C LEU A 106 -6.04 7.45 13.10
N ASP A 107 -6.25 6.32 12.45
CA ASP A 107 -5.48 5.11 12.70
C ASP A 107 -4.21 5.15 11.85
N GLY A 108 -3.15 4.52 12.36
CA GLY A 108 -1.86 4.49 11.67
C GLY A 108 -1.15 3.16 11.80
N ALA A 109 -0.50 2.74 10.72
CA ALA A 109 0.31 1.52 10.68
C ALA A 109 1.67 1.79 10.04
N LEU A 110 2.72 1.24 10.65
CA LEU A 110 4.04 1.19 10.03
C LEU A 110 4.05 0.02 9.03
N THR A 111 4.62 0.23 7.86
CA THR A 111 4.82 -0.78 6.84
C THR A 111 6.31 -0.90 6.51
N LEU A 112 6.77 -2.13 6.37
CA LEU A 112 8.11 -2.48 5.91
C LEU A 112 7.96 -3.53 4.83
N GLY A 113 8.77 -3.47 3.78
CA GLY A 113 8.84 -4.51 2.77
C GLY A 113 10.27 -4.80 2.34
N LEU A 114 10.39 -5.90 1.63
CA LEU A 114 11.58 -6.31 0.90
C LEU A 114 11.10 -6.93 -0.40
N GLY A 115 11.63 -6.49 -1.53
CA GLY A 115 11.28 -7.00 -2.84
C GLY A 115 12.50 -7.16 -3.73
N GLY A 116 12.42 -8.05 -4.71
CA GLY A 116 13.43 -8.19 -5.75
C GLY A 116 12.85 -8.54 -7.11
N ALA A 117 13.42 -7.96 -8.16
CA ALA A 117 13.21 -8.26 -9.57
C ALA A 117 14.38 -9.08 -10.08
N PHE A 118 14.09 -10.20 -10.75
CA PHE A 118 15.10 -11.11 -11.31
C PHE A 118 14.71 -11.47 -12.74
N GLY A 119 15.63 -11.35 -13.69
CA GLY A 119 15.29 -11.59 -15.09
C GLY A 119 16.46 -11.32 -16.02
N GLU A 120 16.15 -10.95 -17.26
CA GLU A 120 17.15 -10.55 -18.24
C GLU A 120 17.57 -9.10 -17.99
N GLY A 121 18.76 -8.91 -17.41
CA GLY A 121 19.27 -7.63 -16.96
C GLY A 121 19.93 -7.74 -15.59
N ASP A 122 20.05 -6.62 -14.90
CA ASP A 122 20.55 -6.60 -13.53
C ASP A 122 19.43 -6.87 -12.52
N ASP A 123 19.75 -7.64 -11.48
CA ASP A 123 18.84 -7.86 -10.36
C ASP A 123 18.65 -6.57 -9.56
N ILE A 124 17.39 -6.24 -9.27
CA ILE A 124 17.01 -5.04 -8.51
C ILE A 124 16.41 -5.48 -7.18
N PHE A 125 16.80 -4.83 -6.09
CA PHE A 125 16.27 -5.04 -4.75
C PHE A 125 15.70 -3.75 -4.18
N ALA A 126 14.60 -3.83 -3.44
CA ALA A 126 13.95 -2.66 -2.86
C ALA A 126 13.52 -2.92 -1.40
N ILE A 127 13.69 -1.92 -0.53
CA ILE A 127 13.35 -2.00 0.90
C ILE A 127 12.36 -0.87 1.28
N PRO A 128 11.10 -0.93 0.85
CA PRO A 128 10.12 0.11 1.16
C PRO A 128 9.82 0.21 2.65
N VAL A 129 9.86 1.43 3.17
CA VAL A 129 9.45 1.78 4.54
C VAL A 129 8.43 2.91 4.47
N GLY A 130 7.28 2.72 5.11
CA GLY A 130 6.18 3.68 5.00
C GLY A 130 5.28 3.72 6.22
N ILE A 131 4.41 4.71 6.24
CA ILE A 131 3.36 4.85 7.26
C ILE A 131 2.01 5.01 6.58
N SER A 132 1.08 4.11 6.86
CA SER A 132 -0.30 4.21 6.38
C SER A 132 -1.14 4.93 7.42
N LEU A 133 -1.88 5.96 6.99
CA LEU A 133 -2.74 6.77 7.84
C LEU A 133 -4.13 6.85 7.22
N GLY A 134 -5.17 6.55 8.00
CA GLY A 134 -6.52 6.46 7.48
C GLY A 134 -7.57 6.41 8.57
N ARG A 135 -8.83 6.45 8.15
CA ARG A 135 -9.96 6.45 9.08
C ARG A 135 -11.12 5.65 8.54
N ARG A 136 -11.72 4.83 9.41
CA ARG A 136 -12.94 4.11 9.07
C ARG A 136 -14.18 4.99 9.13
N PHE A 137 -15.00 4.86 8.09
CA PHE A 137 -16.33 5.43 8.01
C PHE A 137 -17.34 4.30 7.79
N ASP A 138 -18.39 4.32 8.59
CA ASP A 138 -19.54 3.43 8.44
C ASP A 138 -20.63 4.18 7.66
N LEU A 139 -21.21 3.55 6.64
CA LEU A 139 -22.26 4.15 5.82
C LEU A 139 -23.61 4.06 6.55
N GLU A 140 -24.23 5.20 6.83
CA GLU A 140 -25.55 5.26 7.47
C GLU A 140 -26.59 4.41 6.71
N GLY A 141 -27.30 3.55 7.44
CA GLY A 141 -28.31 2.66 6.85
C GLY A 141 -27.74 1.41 6.15
N SER A 142 -26.45 1.13 6.27
CA SER A 142 -25.84 -0.10 5.76
C SER A 142 -24.78 -0.66 6.72
N ASN A 143 -24.34 -1.89 6.48
CA ASN A 143 -23.18 -2.47 7.16
C ASN A 143 -21.89 -2.31 6.33
N THR A 144 -21.95 -1.53 5.24
CA THR A 144 -20.79 -1.27 4.37
C THR A 144 -19.89 -0.24 5.02
N THR A 145 -18.58 -0.47 4.92
CA THR A 145 -17.59 0.43 5.50
C THR A 145 -16.55 0.79 4.47
N PHE A 146 -16.07 2.03 4.51
CA PHE A 146 -15.01 2.51 3.64
C PHE A 146 -13.94 3.20 4.46
N VAL A 147 -12.69 2.99 4.05
CA VAL A 147 -11.54 3.54 4.75
C VAL A 147 -10.60 4.17 3.74
N PRO A 148 -10.68 5.49 3.53
CA PRO A 148 -9.66 6.21 2.81
C PRO A 148 -8.37 6.25 3.63
N PHE A 149 -7.24 6.16 2.95
CA PHE A 149 -5.93 6.26 3.56
C PHE A 149 -4.91 6.89 2.61
N VAL A 150 -3.89 7.45 3.21
CA VAL A 150 -2.67 7.94 2.58
C VAL A 150 -1.49 7.12 3.09
N HIS A 151 -0.51 6.87 2.24
CA HIS A 151 0.61 6.00 2.54
C HIS A 151 1.90 6.55 1.91
N PRO A 152 2.56 7.53 2.54
CA PRO A 152 3.92 7.91 2.16
C PRO A 152 4.90 6.77 2.42
N VAL A 153 5.79 6.53 1.46
CA VAL A 153 6.78 5.46 1.49
C VAL A 153 8.12 5.98 0.97
N ILE A 154 9.21 5.61 1.63
CA ILE A 154 10.57 5.75 1.12
C ILE A 154 11.03 4.37 0.65
N VAL A 155 11.63 4.30 -0.53
CA VAL A 155 12.02 3.05 -1.18
C VAL A 155 13.48 3.15 -1.61
N PRO A 156 14.43 2.77 -0.73
CA PRO A 156 15.79 2.50 -1.12
C PRO A 156 15.81 1.32 -2.10
N THR A 157 16.50 1.50 -3.22
CA THR A 157 16.69 0.51 -4.28
C THR A 157 18.17 0.26 -4.50
N PHE A 158 18.52 -1.00 -4.75
CA PHE A 158 19.89 -1.48 -4.88
C PHE A 158 20.00 -2.45 -6.06
N GLY A 159 21.18 -2.54 -6.67
CA GLY A 159 21.40 -3.36 -7.88
C GLY A 159 20.99 -2.61 -9.15
N GLY A 160 21.45 -3.06 -10.32
CA GLY A 160 21.21 -2.31 -11.57
C GLY A 160 22.23 -1.25 -11.95
N GLY A 161 23.30 -1.11 -11.19
CA GLY A 161 24.35 -0.10 -11.41
C GLY A 161 24.50 0.85 -10.23
N ASP A 162 23.54 1.76 -10.03
CA ASP A 162 23.57 2.77 -8.97
C ASP A 162 22.45 2.54 -7.93
N ASP A 163 22.78 2.76 -6.67
CA ASP A 163 21.80 2.75 -5.57
C ASP A 163 21.00 4.06 -5.56
N ASP A 164 19.70 3.99 -5.28
CA ASP A 164 18.81 5.16 -5.24
C ASP A 164 17.87 5.11 -4.02
N VAL A 165 17.29 6.26 -3.67
CA VAL A 165 16.25 6.40 -2.64
C VAL A 165 15.05 7.12 -3.23
N ASN A 166 14.04 6.33 -3.56
CA ASN A 166 12.80 6.81 -4.13
C ASN A 166 11.79 7.23 -3.04
N PHE A 167 10.91 8.15 -3.38
CA PHE A 167 9.76 8.52 -2.56
C PHE A 167 8.47 8.27 -3.31
N ALA A 168 7.51 7.63 -2.64
CA ALA A 168 6.20 7.32 -3.17
C ALA A 168 5.11 7.85 -2.23
N LEU A 169 3.98 8.26 -2.81
CA LEU A 169 2.78 8.64 -2.05
C LEU A 169 1.61 7.79 -2.52
N GLY A 170 1.18 6.86 -1.68
CA GLY A 170 0.00 6.06 -1.94
C GLY A 170 -1.29 6.74 -1.48
N LEU A 171 -2.34 6.69 -2.31
CA LEU A 171 -3.71 7.08 -1.96
C LEU A 171 -4.64 5.90 -2.26
N GLY A 172 -5.46 5.50 -1.29
CA GLY A 172 -6.32 4.33 -1.45
C GLY A 172 -7.60 4.41 -0.65
N VAL A 173 -8.55 3.56 -1.01
CA VAL A 173 -9.78 3.35 -0.25
C VAL A 173 -10.05 1.86 -0.16
N ASN A 174 -10.14 1.35 1.08
CA ASN A 174 -10.61 -0.01 1.31
C ASN A 174 -12.12 0.01 1.54
N VAL A 175 -12.87 -0.76 0.75
CA VAL A 175 -14.32 -0.90 0.89
C VAL A 175 -14.63 -2.33 1.32
N ASN A 176 -15.39 -2.48 2.41
CA ASN A 176 -15.89 -3.76 2.88
C ASN A 176 -17.41 -3.78 2.75
N PHE A 177 -17.90 -4.66 1.88
CA PHE A 177 -19.31 -4.93 1.67
C PHE A 177 -19.78 -6.00 2.65
N SER A 178 -20.89 -5.75 3.31
CA SER A 178 -21.34 -6.53 4.46
C SER A 178 -22.02 -7.86 4.14
N GLU A 179 -21.64 -8.54 3.07
CA GLU A 179 -22.22 -9.84 2.81
C GLU A 179 -21.52 -10.89 3.66
N ARG A 180 -22.21 -11.27 4.74
CA ARG A 180 -22.01 -12.60 5.33
C ARG A 180 -22.45 -13.60 4.28
N TRP A 181 -21.51 -14.12 3.51
CA TRP A 181 -21.77 -15.32 2.71
C TRP A 181 -21.98 -16.46 3.71
N ALA A 182 -23.22 -16.96 3.75
CA ALA A 182 -23.60 -18.16 4.49
C ALA A 182 -23.23 -19.41 3.69
#